data_AF-F1TC31-F1
#
_entry.id   AF-F1TC31-F1
#
_cell.length_a   1.000
_cell.length_b   1.000
_cell.length_c   1.000
_cell.angle_alpha   90.00
_cell.angle_beta   90.00
_cell.angle_gamma   90.00
#
_symmetry.space_group_name_H-M   'P 1'
#
loop_
_entity.id
_entity.type
_entity.pdbx_description
1 polymer ?
#
loop_
_entity_poly.entity_id
_entity_poly.type
_entity_poly.pdbx_seq_one_letter_code
_entity_poly.pdbx_strand_id
1 'polypeptide(L)'
;MRLQPVEEILTSWRRCINSGLNNSATAASTYISNDALQTALSEGKQVISLFDEIWRELENLTVNKNIVFLLTSPEGVLLKKSVAEN
;
A
#
# COMPACT_ATOMS: atom_id res chain seq x y z
N MET A 1 -2.92 -13.34 -20.91
CA MET A 1 -2.13 -12.61 -19.90
C MET A 1 -2.41 -13.29 -18.55
N ARG A 2 -1.43 -14.01 -17.97
CA ARG A 2 -1.60 -14.58 -16.62
C ARG A 2 -1.43 -13.44 -15.62
N LEU A 3 -2.51 -13.08 -14.93
CA LEU A 3 -2.57 -11.88 -14.09
C LEU A 3 -1.84 -12.00 -12.75
N GLN A 4 -1.33 -13.18 -12.38
CA GLN A 4 -0.38 -13.39 -11.27
C GLN A 4 0.17 -14.82 -11.37
N PRO A 5 1.46 -15.06 -11.06
CA PRO A 5 1.99 -16.42 -11.01
C PRO A 5 1.39 -17.15 -9.80
N VAL A 6 0.60 -18.19 -10.06
CA VAL A 6 -0.07 -19.03 -9.04
C VAL A 6 0.92 -19.50 -7.96
N GLU A 7 2.18 -19.74 -8.34
CA GLU A 7 3.27 -20.14 -7.45
C GLU A 7 3.60 -19.09 -6.38
N GLU A 8 3.52 -17.80 -6.70
CA GLU A 8 3.77 -16.70 -5.76
C GLU A 8 2.66 -16.64 -4.71
N ILE A 9 1.40 -16.80 -5.13
CA ILE A 9 0.23 -16.85 -4.25
C ILE A 9 0.38 -18.02 -3.27
N LEU A 10 0.65 -19.22 -3.78
CA LEU A 10 0.80 -20.42 -2.96
C LEU A 10 1.96 -20.30 -1.98
N THR A 11 3.07 -19.70 -2.40
CA THR A 11 4.23 -19.44 -1.52
C THR A 11 3.86 -18.45 -0.42
N SER A 12 3.12 -17.39 -0.76
CA SER A 12 2.65 -16.41 0.22
C SER A 12 1.70 -17.03 1.24
N TRP A 13 0.72 -17.81 0.79
CA TRP A 13 -0.20 -18.53 1.68
C TRP A 13 0.52 -19.50 2.61
N ARG A 14 1.53 -20.23 2.10
CA ARG A 14 2.33 -21.13 2.93
C ARG A 14 3.04 -20.38 4.07
N ARG A 15 3.59 -19.18 3.81
CA ARG A 15 4.18 -18.35 4.86
C ARG A 15 3.15 -17.95 5.92
N CYS A 16 1.96 -17.52 5.49
CA CYS A 16 0.88 -17.16 6.41
C CYS A 16 0.41 -18.37 7.26
N ILE A 17 0.31 -19.55 6.66
CA ILE A 17 -0.04 -20.79 7.36
C ILE A 17 0.97 -21.12 8.45
N ASN A 18 2.26 -21.04 8.13
CA ASN A 18 3.33 -21.35 9.07
C ASN A 18 3.37 -20.37 10.26
N SER A 19 3.03 -19.10 10.04
CA SER A 19 2.97 -18.08 11.11
C SER A 19 1.72 -18.17 12.00
N GLY A 20 0.78 -19.06 11.67
CA GLY A 20 -0.51 -19.20 12.32
C GLY A 20 -1.61 -18.41 11.60
N LEU A 21 -2.56 -19.12 10.99
CA LEU A 21 -3.76 -18.49 10.44
C LEU A 21 -4.70 -18.12 11.58
N ASN A 22 -4.71 -16.84 11.95
CA ASN A 22 -5.82 -16.32 12.72
C ASN A 22 -6.89 -15.81 11.75
N ASN A 23 -8.07 -16.45 11.75
CA ASN A 23 -9.22 -16.05 10.95
C ASN A 23 -9.95 -14.83 11.54
N SER A 24 -9.49 -14.27 12.66
CA SER A 24 -9.94 -12.96 13.10
C SER A 24 -9.17 -11.89 12.35
N ALA A 25 -9.91 -11.07 11.59
CA ALA A 25 -9.47 -9.73 11.22
C ALA A 25 -9.50 -8.81 12.46
N THR A 26 -8.87 -9.22 13.56
CA THR A 26 -8.30 -8.23 14.45
C THR A 26 -7.27 -7.55 13.58
N ALA A 27 -7.49 -6.26 13.27
CA ALA A 27 -6.41 -5.42 12.80
C ALA A 27 -5.28 -5.71 13.78
N ALA A 28 -4.29 -6.50 13.37
CA ALA A 28 -3.06 -6.58 14.12
C ALA A 28 -2.69 -5.11 14.19
N SER A 29 -2.77 -4.51 15.38
CA SER A 29 -2.33 -3.15 15.56
C SER A 29 -0.83 -3.27 15.37
N THR A 30 -0.38 -3.27 14.12
CA THR A 30 0.97 -2.99 13.71
C THR A 30 1.13 -1.52 14.07
N TYR A 31 1.29 -1.30 15.37
CA TYR A 31 1.47 -0.02 15.98
C TYR A 31 2.81 0.46 15.46
N ILE A 32 2.75 1.45 14.59
CA ILE A 32 3.92 2.25 14.24
C ILE A 32 3.93 3.43 15.20
N SER A 33 5.08 3.69 15.83
CA SER A 33 5.22 4.89 16.63
C SER A 33 5.13 6.13 15.74
N ASN A 34 4.69 7.26 16.31
CA ASN A 34 4.66 8.52 15.57
C ASN A 34 6.05 8.88 15.02
N ASP A 35 7.11 8.64 15.79
CA ASP A 35 8.48 8.91 15.35
C ASP A 35 8.89 8.05 14.15
N ALA A 36 8.57 6.75 14.18
CA ALA A 36 8.86 5.86 13.06
C ALA A 36 8.07 6.24 11.81
N LEU A 37 6.81 6.67 11.97
CA LEU A 37 5.99 7.18 10.88
C LEU A 37 6.57 8.48 10.31
N GLN A 38 6.98 9.42 11.16
CA GLN A 38 7.60 10.68 10.71
C GLN A 38 8.91 10.44 9.97
N THR A 39 9.73 9.51 10.44
CA THR A 39 10.95 9.09 9.74
C THR A 39 10.62 8.55 8.35
N ALA A 40 9.67 7.60 8.25
CA ALA A 40 9.28 7.03 6.96
C ALA A 40 8.70 8.08 5.99
N LEU A 41 7.91 9.03 6.49
CA LEU A 41 7.38 10.15 5.68
C LEU A 41 8.48 11.13 5.24
N SER A 42 9.46 11.39 6.11
CA SER A 42 10.60 12.27 5.81
C SER A 42 11.50 11.66 4.73
N GLU A 43 11.86 10.38 4.88
CA GLU A 43 12.65 9.63 3.91
C GLU A 43 11.91 9.49 2.56
N GLY A 44 10.59 9.27 2.62
CA GLY A 44 9.73 9.13 1.44
C GLY A 44 9.36 10.44 0.75
N LYS A 45 9.75 11.62 1.27
CA LYS A 45 9.23 12.93 0.84
C LYS A 45 9.28 13.16 -0.68
N GLN A 46 10.38 12.80 -1.33
CA GLN A 46 10.53 12.98 -2.78
C GLN A 46 9.57 12.07 -3.56
N VAL A 47 9.45 10.81 -3.14
CA VAL A 47 8.55 9.83 -3.77
C VAL A 47 7.09 10.22 -3.55
N ILE A 48 6.76 10.75 -2.37
CA ILE A 48 5.41 11.26 -2.06
C ILE A 48 5.05 12.42 -3.00
N SER A 49 5.98 13.34 -3.26
CA SER A 49 5.77 14.46 -4.20
C SER A 49 5.53 13.95 -5.61
N LEU A 50 6.37 13.03 -6.10
CA LEU A 50 6.21 12.41 -7.41
C LEU A 50 4.88 11.65 -7.53
N PHE A 51 4.47 10.97 -6.47
CA PHE A 51 3.18 10.28 -6.43
C PHE A 51 2.00 11.24 -6.60
N ASP A 52 2.04 12.42 -5.98
CA ASP A 52 0.99 13.43 -6.13
C ASP A 52 0.91 13.97 -7.57
N GLU A 53 2.05 14.14 -8.24
CA GLU A 53 2.11 14.53 -9.65
C GLU A 53 1.52 13.45 -10.57
N ILE A 54 2.00 12.21 -10.43
CA ILE A 54 1.53 11.06 -11.23
C ILE A 54 0.04 10.81 -11.00
N TRP A 55 -0.44 10.88 -9.76
CA TRP A 55 -1.85 10.66 -9.46
C TRP A 55 -2.73 11.70 -10.16
N ARG A 56 -2.36 12.98 -10.15
CA ARG A 56 -3.12 14.04 -10.84
C ARG A 56 -3.24 13.77 -12.34
N GLU A 57 -2.17 13.30 -12.96
CA GLU A 57 -2.20 12.91 -14.37
C GLU A 57 -3.10 11.70 -14.61
N LEU A 58 -2.99 10.67 -13.76
CA LEU A 58 -3.82 9.46 -13.86
C LEU A 58 -5.30 9.72 -13.58
N GLU A 59 -5.63 10.60 -12.64
CA GLU A 59 -7.00 10.95 -12.28
C GLU A 59 -7.75 11.59 -13.47
N ASN A 60 -7.04 12.36 -14.29
CA ASN A 60 -7.57 12.95 -15.52
C ASN A 60 -7.81 11.91 -16.61
N LEU A 61 -7.02 10.84 -16.64
CA LEU A 61 -7.12 9.77 -17.63
C LEU A 61 -8.08 8.65 -17.22
N THR A 62 -8.33 8.50 -15.91
CA THR A 62 -9.09 7.38 -15.37
C THR A 62 -10.58 7.68 -15.40
N VAL A 63 -11.32 6.94 -16.22
CA VAL A 63 -12.78 7.03 -16.35
C VAL A 63 -13.50 6.48 -15.10
N ASN A 64 -12.86 5.57 -14.36
CA ASN A 64 -13.41 4.95 -13.16
C ASN A 64 -12.95 5.68 -11.89
N LYS A 65 -13.85 6.43 -11.26
CA LYS A 65 -13.58 7.17 -10.01
C LYS A 65 -13.57 6.29 -8.75
N ASN A 66 -13.82 4.98 -8.86
CA ASN A 66 -13.78 4.03 -7.74
C ASN A 66 -12.40 3.39 -7.53
N ILE A 67 -11.33 4.01 -8.02
CA ILE A 67 -9.95 3.51 -7.87
C ILE A 67 -9.21 4.37 -6.86
N VAL A 68 -8.53 3.71 -5.92
CA VAL A 68 -7.63 4.35 -4.96
C VAL A 68 -6.22 3.83 -5.20
N PHE A 69 -5.26 4.75 -5.27
CA PHE A 69 -3.85 4.45 -5.38
C PHE A 69 -3.21 4.62 -4.00
N LEU A 70 -2.37 3.68 -3.63
CA LEU A 70 -1.66 3.67 -2.36
C LEU A 70 -0.17 3.68 -2.63
N LEU A 71 0.54 4.59 -1.96
CA LEU A 71 1.99 4.58 -1.90
C LEU A 71 2.40 3.97 -0.56
N THR A 72 3.16 2.87 -0.63
CA THR A 72 3.69 2.19 0.55
C THR A 72 5.22 2.20 0.55
N SER A 73 5.83 2.19 1.73
CA SER A 73 7.27 1.92 1.89
C SER A 73 7.59 0.45 1.59
N PRO A 74 8.86 0.08 1.40
CA PRO A 74 9.28 -1.32 1.24
C PRO A 74 8.86 -2.23 2.40
N GLU A 75 8.74 -1.68 3.60
CA GLU A 75 8.31 -2.36 4.82
C GLU A 75 6.79 -2.49 4.93
N GLY A 76 6.04 -1.93 3.97
CA GLY A 76 4.58 -1.95 3.95
C GLY A 76 3.90 -0.83 4.74
N VAL A 77 4.63 0.22 5.11
CA VAL A 77 4.02 1.41 5.77
C VAL A 77 3.28 2.23 4.73
N LEU A 78 2.02 2.60 4.99
CA LEU A 78 1.26 3.50 4.11
C LEU A 78 1.80 4.93 4.23
N LEU A 79 2.39 5.44 3.14
CA LEU A 79 2.99 6.78 3.07
C LEU A 79 2.00 7.82 2.53
N LYS A 80 1.22 7.45 1.51
CA LYS A 80 0.21 8.33 0.91
C LYS A 80 -0.93 7.50 0.31
N LYS A 81 -2.13 8.09 0.30
CA LYS A 81 -3.28 7.58 -0.46
C LYS A 81 -3.70 8.66 -1.45
N SER A 82 -4.15 8.25 -2.64
CA SER A 82 -4.84 9.18 -3.53
C SER A 82 -6.15 9.63 -2.87
N VAL A 83 -6.45 10.91 -3.01
CA VAL A 83 -7.72 11.50 -2.57
C VAL A 83 -8.33 12.07 -3.84
N ALA A 84 -9.55 11.66 -4.16
CA ALA A 84 -10.31 12.33 -5.21
C ALA A 84 -10.61 13.75 -4.72
N GLU A 85 -10.25 14.76 -5.51
CA GLU A 85 -10.70 16.12 -5.25
C GLU A 85 -12.22 16.15 -5.50
N ASN A 86 -13.00 16.41 -4.44
CA ASN A 86 -14.46 16.56 -4.52
C ASN A 86 -14.85 17.91 -5.13
#